data_AF-A0A656JI36-F1
#
_entry.id   AF-A0A656JI36-F1
#
_cell.length_a   1.000
_cell.length_b   1.000
_cell.length_c   1.000
_cell.angle_alpha   90.00
_cell.angle_beta   90.00
_cell.angle_gamma   90.00
#
_symmetry.space_group_name_H-M   'P 1'
#
loop_
_entity.id
_entity.type
_entity.pdbx_description
1 polymer ?
#
loop_
_entity_poly.entity_id
_entity_poly.type
_entity_poly.pdbx_seq_one_letter_code
_entity_poly.pdbx_strand_id
1 'polypeptide(L)'
;TLGTFIGPLLAATMATKLGPVALTLAAAVLLELAVRCYKALLSRTDAQSCNQSQRSMGGSMLAGITLISRSPYLLGLVLFMLLHTTAATFLYFEQGRIVSGSYSDVASRTQFFAVVDLIVSALTLIFQLLLTGPLIRFIGVGGALVALPLTTIVAFTAMALAPVPTTVALAQGLRRAIEFAIVRPAREVLWTVVSREEKYKAKNVIETLVYRGGDAASGWLSVGLATVGAGFGAVAIMIVPIAGLWGWLCLWLARSKKKAAKDDS
;
A
#
# COMPACT_ATOMS: atom_id res chain seq x y z
N THR A 1 3.33 11.12 -9.77
CA THR A 1 2.25 10.62 -10.65
C THR A 1 2.78 10.23 -12.02
N LEU A 2 3.67 10.99 -12.68
CA LEU A 2 4.26 10.55 -13.96
C LEU A 2 5.13 9.28 -13.86
N GLY A 3 5.90 9.12 -12.76
CA GLY A 3 6.76 7.94 -12.57
C GLY A 3 6.02 6.60 -12.45
N THR A 4 4.77 6.60 -11.97
CA THR A 4 3.94 5.37 -11.89
C THR A 4 3.39 4.93 -13.24
N PHE A 5 3.49 5.76 -14.28
CA PHE A 5 3.12 5.41 -15.66
C PHE A 5 4.32 4.99 -16.49
N ILE A 6 5.39 5.75 -16.38
CA ILE A 6 6.60 5.55 -17.16
C ILE A 6 7.28 4.25 -16.74
N GLY A 7 7.31 3.92 -15.44
CA GLY A 7 7.90 2.68 -14.93
C GLY A 7 7.28 1.41 -15.52
N PRO A 8 5.96 1.18 -15.40
CA PRO A 8 5.30 -0.01 -15.95
C PRO A 8 5.32 -0.07 -17.48
N LEU A 9 5.22 1.07 -18.16
CA LEU A 9 5.29 1.14 -19.62
C LEU A 9 6.69 0.74 -20.15
N LEU A 10 7.75 1.23 -19.50
CA LEU A 10 9.12 0.81 -19.80
C LEU A 10 9.34 -0.66 -19.44
N ALA A 11 8.81 -1.13 -18.31
CA ALA A 11 8.89 -2.54 -17.93
C ALA A 11 8.20 -3.45 -18.96
N ALA A 12 6.98 -3.11 -19.40
CA ALA A 12 6.20 -3.90 -20.35
C ALA A 12 6.86 -3.99 -21.74
N THR A 13 7.50 -2.91 -22.20
CA THR A 13 8.13 -2.84 -23.52
C THR A 13 9.56 -3.38 -23.55
N MET A 14 10.31 -3.22 -22.45
CA MET A 14 11.70 -3.67 -22.37
C MET A 14 11.87 -5.09 -21.82
N ALA A 15 10.91 -5.61 -21.04
CA ALA A 15 10.99 -6.98 -20.50
C ALA A 15 11.10 -8.05 -21.58
N THR A 16 10.38 -7.88 -22.69
CA THR A 16 10.34 -8.84 -23.79
C THR A 16 11.55 -8.73 -24.72
N LYS A 17 12.21 -7.57 -24.77
CA LYS A 17 13.37 -7.34 -25.66
C LYS A 17 14.74 -7.53 -24.99
N LEU A 18 14.88 -7.19 -23.70
CA LEU A 18 16.18 -7.22 -23.01
C LEU A 18 16.24 -8.24 -21.86
N GLY A 19 15.12 -8.86 -21.50
CA GLY A 19 15.04 -9.84 -20.42
C GLY A 19 15.10 -9.25 -19.00
N PRO A 20 14.84 -10.06 -17.96
CA PRO A 20 14.68 -9.58 -16.57
C PRO A 20 15.94 -8.94 -15.97
N VAL A 21 17.14 -9.38 -16.38
CA VAL A 21 18.42 -8.88 -15.85
C VAL A 21 18.73 -7.46 -16.34
N ALA A 22 18.35 -7.12 -17.57
CA ALA A 22 18.54 -5.75 -18.06
C ALA A 22 17.61 -4.75 -17.35
N LEU A 23 16.42 -5.19 -16.94
CA LEU A 23 15.48 -4.39 -16.17
C LEU A 23 16.01 -4.05 -14.78
N THR A 24 16.67 -4.98 -14.09
CA THR A 24 17.26 -4.71 -12.77
C THR A 24 18.42 -3.74 -12.87
N LEU A 25 19.26 -3.85 -13.91
CA LEU A 25 20.33 -2.88 -14.18
C LEU A 25 19.79 -1.49 -14.52
N ALA A 26 18.73 -1.41 -15.35
CA ALA A 26 18.09 -0.14 -15.67
C ALA A 26 17.49 0.54 -14.42
N ALA A 27 16.85 -0.24 -13.54
CA ALA A 27 16.35 0.25 -12.26
C ALA A 27 17.48 0.77 -11.35
N ALA A 28 18.63 0.09 -11.32
CA ALA A 28 19.80 0.53 -10.55
C ALA A 28 20.36 1.87 -11.06
N VAL A 29 20.46 2.04 -12.39
CA VAL A 29 20.94 3.29 -13.00
C VAL A 29 19.99 4.46 -12.71
N LEU A 30 18.67 4.24 -12.84
CA LEU A 30 17.67 5.25 -12.51
C LEU A 30 17.73 5.65 -11.03
N LEU A 31 17.94 4.69 -10.13
CA LEU A 31 18.10 4.96 -8.70
C LEU A 31 19.36 5.80 -8.42
N GLU A 32 20.48 5.48 -9.06
CA GLU A 32 21.69 6.29 -8.95
C GLU A 32 21.47 7.73 -9.44
N LEU A 33 20.78 7.90 -10.57
CA LEU A 33 20.47 9.22 -11.11
C LEU A 33 19.60 10.02 -10.13
N ALA A 34 18.59 9.38 -9.54
CA ALA A 34 17.72 9.99 -8.54
C ALA A 34 18.51 10.42 -7.29
N VAL A 35 19.43 9.58 -6.80
CA VAL A 35 20.30 9.90 -5.66
C VAL A 35 21.22 11.07 -5.98
N ARG A 36 21.80 11.13 -7.18
CA ARG A 36 22.66 12.25 -7.60
C ARG A 36 21.87 13.55 -7.72
N CYS A 37 20.67 13.51 -8.31
CA CYS A 37 19.76 14.66 -8.36
C CYS A 37 19.37 15.14 -6.95
N TYR A 38 19.07 14.22 -6.04
CA TYR A 38 18.76 14.56 -4.64
C TYR A 38 19.94 15.24 -3.95
N LYS A 39 21.16 14.69 -4.07
CA LYS A 39 22.38 15.29 -3.52
C LYS A 39 22.66 16.67 -4.12
N ALA A 40 22.48 16.84 -5.42
CA ALA A 40 22.66 18.12 -6.11
C ALA A 40 21.60 19.16 -5.73
N LEU A 41 20.38 18.73 -5.39
CA LEU A 41 19.33 19.62 -4.90
C LEU A 41 19.59 20.03 -3.45
N LEU A 42 20.07 19.11 -2.61
CA LEU A 42 20.45 19.39 -1.22
C LEU A 42 21.62 20.37 -1.14
N SER A 43 22.66 20.18 -1.96
CA SER A 43 23.80 21.09 -1.98
C SER A 43 23.44 22.50 -2.43
N ARG A 44 22.34 22.67 -3.19
CA ARG A 44 21.80 23.98 -3.57
C ARG A 44 20.87 24.59 -2.51
N THR A 45 20.31 23.78 -1.62
CA THR A 45 19.34 24.22 -0.60
C THR A 45 20.01 24.46 0.77
N ASP A 46 21.15 23.84 1.05
CA ASP A 46 21.91 24.07 2.30
C ASP A 46 22.34 25.54 2.48
N ALA A 47 22.56 26.28 1.39
CA ALA A 47 22.89 27.71 1.44
C ALA A 47 21.73 28.61 1.93
N GLN A 48 20.49 28.11 1.94
CA GLN A 48 19.28 28.89 2.28
C GLN A 48 18.73 28.56 3.69
N SER A 49 19.26 27.52 4.35
CA SER A 49 18.74 26.99 5.62
C SER A 49 19.32 27.64 6.87
N CYS A 50 20.30 28.54 6.76
CA CYS A 50 20.92 29.18 7.94
C CYS A 50 20.09 30.31 8.59
N ASN A 51 18.97 30.75 8.00
CA ASN A 51 18.27 31.96 8.48
C ASN A 51 16.77 31.79 8.76
N GLN A 52 16.25 30.56 8.79
CA GLN A 52 14.96 30.30 9.39
C GLN A 52 15.15 29.30 10.51
N SER A 53 14.91 29.80 11.72
CA SER A 53 14.52 29.06 12.91
C SER A 53 13.23 28.24 12.68
N GLN A 54 13.21 27.38 11.66
CA GLN A 54 12.38 26.19 11.72
C GLN A 54 12.98 25.36 12.84
N ARG A 55 12.28 25.36 13.98
CA ARG A 55 12.32 24.23 14.93
C ARG A 55 12.54 22.97 14.10
N SER A 56 13.74 22.41 14.16
CA SER A 56 13.91 21.04 13.75
C SER A 56 12.87 20.31 14.57
N MET A 57 11.84 19.76 13.93
CA MET A 57 10.96 18.80 14.56
C MET A 57 11.79 17.52 14.72
N GLY A 58 12.83 17.63 15.55
CA GLY A 58 13.77 16.61 15.96
C GLY A 58 13.07 15.67 16.92
N GLY A 59 12.18 14.86 16.37
CA GLY A 59 11.69 13.67 17.04
C GLY A 59 12.56 12.50 16.64
N SER A 60 13.29 11.90 17.58
CA SER A 60 13.83 10.56 17.42
C SER A 60 12.70 9.59 17.02
N MET A 61 12.97 8.60 16.15
CA MET A 61 12.01 7.52 15.85
C MET A 61 11.46 6.87 17.13
N LEU A 62 12.27 6.80 18.19
CA LEU A 62 11.88 6.31 19.51
C LEU A 62 10.75 7.15 20.12
N ALA A 63 10.78 8.47 19.95
CA ALA A 63 9.69 9.34 20.40
C ALA A 63 8.39 9.05 19.64
N GLY A 64 8.47 8.74 18.34
CA GLY A 64 7.33 8.28 17.56
C GLY A 64 6.76 6.94 18.06
N ILE A 65 7.62 5.99 18.41
CA ILE A 65 7.21 4.68 18.97
C ILE A 65 6.51 4.85 20.32
N THR A 66 7.11 5.62 21.24
CA THR A 66 6.53 5.91 22.56
C THR A 66 5.19 6.63 22.45
N LEU A 67 5.05 7.53 21.48
CA LEU A 67 3.81 8.23 21.23
C LEU A 67 2.72 7.27 20.72
N ILE A 68 3.09 6.41 19.76
CA ILE A 68 2.18 5.39 19.24
C ILE A 68 1.69 4.48 20.38
N SER A 69 2.58 3.97 21.22
CA SER A 69 2.21 3.03 22.29
C SER A 69 1.31 3.64 23.37
N ARG A 70 1.33 4.96 23.55
CA ARG A 70 0.47 5.67 24.50
C ARG A 70 -0.90 6.06 23.92
N SER A 71 -1.06 6.06 22.61
CA SER A 71 -2.29 6.49 21.95
C SER A 71 -3.05 5.30 21.35
N PRO A 72 -4.24 4.94 21.87
CA PRO A 72 -5.03 3.84 21.30
C PRO A 72 -5.43 4.12 19.85
N TYR A 73 -5.60 5.40 19.48
CA TYR A 73 -5.90 5.79 18.11
C TYR A 73 -4.73 5.52 17.15
N LEU A 74 -3.49 5.88 17.55
CA LEU A 74 -2.30 5.60 16.75
C LEU A 74 -2.01 4.09 16.66
N LEU A 75 -2.23 3.33 17.74
CA LEU A 75 -2.18 1.86 17.70
C LEU A 75 -3.20 1.29 16.72
N GLY A 76 -4.41 1.85 16.66
CA GLY A 76 -5.40 1.47 15.66
C GLY A 76 -4.93 1.72 14.23
N LEU A 77 -4.21 2.82 13.97
CA LEU A 77 -3.60 3.09 12.66
C LEU A 77 -2.45 2.12 12.32
N VAL A 78 -1.64 1.75 13.31
CA VAL A 78 -0.60 0.70 13.18
C VAL A 78 -1.24 -0.63 12.81
N LEU A 79 -2.25 -1.07 13.58
CA LEU A 79 -2.93 -2.33 13.34
C LEU A 79 -3.65 -2.33 11.98
N PHE A 80 -4.28 -1.21 11.60
CA PHE A 80 -4.84 -1.04 10.27
C PHE A 80 -3.78 -1.26 9.19
N MET A 81 -2.58 -0.71 9.37
CA MET A 81 -1.50 -0.84 8.40
C MET A 81 -0.98 -2.28 8.33
N LEU A 82 -0.83 -2.96 9.47
CA LEU A 82 -0.38 -4.36 9.54
C LEU A 82 -1.39 -5.32 8.89
N LEU A 83 -2.69 -5.12 9.13
CA LEU A 83 -3.74 -5.92 8.47
C LEU A 83 -3.75 -5.66 6.95
N HIS A 84 -3.57 -4.39 6.56
CA HIS A 84 -3.49 -4.00 5.16
C HIS A 84 -2.30 -4.64 4.43
N THR A 85 -1.09 -4.56 5.00
CA THR A 85 0.13 -5.16 4.42
C THR A 85 0.06 -6.67 4.39
N THR A 86 -0.45 -7.29 5.46
CA THR A 86 -0.62 -8.75 5.52
C THR A 86 -1.54 -9.24 4.41
N ALA A 87 -2.71 -8.60 4.28
CA ALA A 87 -3.65 -8.91 3.21
C ALA A 87 -3.06 -8.69 1.81
N ALA A 88 -2.30 -7.60 1.61
CA ALA A 88 -1.64 -7.31 0.34
C ALA A 88 -0.59 -8.36 0.00
N THR A 89 0.23 -8.74 0.97
CA THR A 89 1.33 -9.71 0.82
C THR A 89 0.80 -11.10 0.49
N PHE A 90 -0.23 -11.56 1.23
CA PHE A 90 -0.83 -12.86 0.95
C PHE A 90 -1.46 -12.89 -0.45
N LEU A 91 -2.15 -11.82 -0.84
CA LEU A 91 -2.77 -11.72 -2.15
C LEU A 91 -1.69 -11.74 -3.25
N TYR A 92 -0.58 -11.02 -3.07
CA TYR A 92 0.55 -11.01 -4.00
C TYR A 92 1.17 -12.40 -4.20
N PHE A 93 1.39 -13.16 -3.13
CA PHE A 93 1.90 -14.53 -3.26
C PHE A 93 0.95 -15.43 -4.04
N GLU A 94 -0.36 -15.29 -3.83
CA GLU A 94 -1.34 -16.10 -4.54
C GLU A 94 -1.47 -15.73 -6.02
N GLN A 95 -1.34 -14.45 -6.34
CA GLN A 95 -1.22 -14.00 -7.72
C GLN A 95 0.02 -14.63 -8.37
N GLY A 96 1.17 -14.56 -7.69
CA GLY A 96 2.41 -15.18 -8.15
C GLY A 96 2.24 -16.68 -8.39
N ARG A 97 1.60 -17.40 -7.47
CA ARG A 97 1.35 -18.84 -7.59
C ARG A 97 0.46 -19.16 -8.79
N ILE A 98 -0.68 -18.49 -8.95
CA ILE A 98 -1.61 -18.70 -10.08
C ILE A 98 -0.95 -18.40 -11.43
N VAL A 99 -0.25 -17.27 -11.53
CA VAL A 99 0.45 -16.87 -12.75
C VAL A 99 1.59 -17.84 -13.05
N SER A 100 2.34 -18.28 -12.03
CA SER A 100 3.42 -19.26 -12.22
C SER A 100 2.93 -20.62 -12.70
N GLY A 101 1.73 -21.05 -12.27
CA GLY A 101 1.10 -22.29 -12.76
C GLY A 101 0.48 -22.17 -14.15
N SER A 102 0.21 -20.96 -14.64
CA SER A 102 -0.46 -20.73 -15.93
C SER A 102 0.49 -20.42 -17.09
N TYR A 103 1.71 -19.97 -16.80
CA TYR A 103 2.71 -19.61 -17.81
C TYR A 103 4.01 -20.39 -17.56
N SER A 104 4.58 -21.00 -18.62
CA SER A 104 5.78 -21.84 -18.54
C SER A 104 7.07 -21.04 -18.37
N ASP A 105 7.20 -19.89 -19.03
CA ASP A 105 8.40 -19.07 -19.01
C ASP A 105 8.26 -17.80 -18.15
N VAL A 106 9.39 -17.30 -17.66
CA VAL A 106 9.44 -16.10 -16.80
C VAL A 106 9.08 -14.83 -17.56
N ALA A 107 9.40 -14.74 -18.85
CA ALA A 107 9.15 -13.53 -19.63
C ALA A 107 7.64 -13.29 -19.81
N SER A 108 6.86 -14.33 -20.09
CA SER A 108 5.40 -14.27 -20.18
C SER A 108 4.76 -13.87 -18.85
N ARG A 109 5.26 -14.39 -17.72
CA ARG A 109 4.80 -14.00 -16.37
C ARG A 109 5.06 -12.52 -16.10
N THR A 110 6.27 -12.05 -16.41
CA THR A 110 6.63 -10.63 -16.26
C THR A 110 5.81 -9.74 -17.17
N GLN A 111 5.60 -10.13 -18.43
CA GLN A 111 4.78 -9.40 -19.39
C GLN A 111 3.33 -9.29 -18.90
N PHE A 112 2.75 -10.37 -18.39
CA PHE A 112 1.41 -10.37 -17.80
C PHE A 112 1.29 -9.32 -16.68
N PHE A 113 2.18 -9.36 -15.69
CA PHE A 113 2.14 -8.39 -14.58
C PHE A 113 2.39 -6.96 -15.04
N ALA A 114 3.27 -6.75 -16.03
CA ALA A 114 3.55 -5.42 -16.58
C ALA A 114 2.33 -4.83 -17.30
N VAL A 115 1.62 -5.63 -18.10
CA VAL A 115 0.39 -5.20 -18.79
C VAL A 115 -0.71 -4.90 -17.78
N VAL A 116 -0.91 -5.77 -16.79
CA VAL A 116 -1.88 -5.55 -15.72
C VAL A 116 -1.56 -4.27 -14.97
N ASP A 117 -0.32 -4.07 -14.51
CA ASP A 117 0.04 -2.87 -13.75
C ASP A 117 -0.08 -1.59 -14.58
N LEU A 118 0.21 -1.64 -15.89
CA LEU A 118 0.01 -0.52 -16.81
C LEU A 118 -1.47 -0.14 -16.91
N ILE A 119 -2.36 -1.11 -17.17
CA ILE A 119 -3.80 -0.90 -17.28
C ILE A 119 -4.34 -0.34 -15.96
N VAL A 120 -3.97 -0.97 -14.84
CA VAL A 120 -4.44 -0.58 -13.52
C VAL A 120 -3.94 0.82 -13.13
N SER A 121 -2.69 1.15 -13.44
CA SER A 121 -2.14 2.49 -13.19
C SER A 121 -2.87 3.55 -14.02
N ALA A 122 -3.17 3.25 -15.30
CA ALA A 122 -3.96 4.12 -16.17
C ALA A 122 -5.37 4.37 -15.64
N LEU A 123 -6.09 3.30 -15.31
CA LEU A 123 -7.42 3.42 -14.71
C LEU A 123 -7.38 4.19 -13.40
N THR A 124 -6.37 3.92 -12.56
CA THR A 124 -6.19 4.61 -11.28
C THR A 124 -6.06 6.13 -11.46
N LEU A 125 -5.27 6.61 -12.42
CA LEU A 125 -5.14 8.05 -12.67
C LEU A 125 -6.45 8.67 -13.14
N ILE A 126 -7.15 8.00 -14.06
CA ILE A 126 -8.45 8.45 -14.55
C ILE A 126 -9.42 8.59 -13.37
N PHE A 127 -9.52 7.56 -12.52
CA PHE A 127 -10.37 7.62 -11.32
C PHE A 127 -9.91 8.68 -10.33
N GLN A 128 -8.61 8.88 -10.16
CA GLN A 128 -8.06 9.85 -9.22
C GLN A 128 -8.34 11.30 -9.64
N LEU A 129 -8.30 11.58 -10.94
CA LEU A 129 -8.60 12.91 -11.49
C LEU A 129 -10.11 13.22 -11.47
N LEU A 130 -10.96 12.21 -11.67
CA LEU A 130 -12.39 12.42 -11.89
C LEU A 130 -13.27 12.14 -10.66
N LEU A 131 -12.89 11.19 -9.79
CA LEU A 131 -13.81 10.65 -8.78
C LEU A 131 -13.36 10.80 -7.32
N THR A 132 -12.12 11.15 -7.02
CA THR A 132 -11.63 11.16 -5.62
C THR A 132 -12.40 12.13 -4.71
N GLY A 133 -12.64 13.37 -5.15
CA GLY A 133 -13.31 14.40 -4.34
C GLY A 133 -14.77 14.07 -4.00
N PRO A 134 -15.65 13.83 -5.00
CA PRO A 134 -17.06 13.54 -4.77
C PRO A 134 -17.30 12.27 -3.95
N LEU A 135 -16.49 11.23 -4.18
CA LEU A 135 -16.72 9.90 -3.64
C LEU A 135 -16.53 9.83 -2.12
N ILE A 136 -15.54 10.56 -1.58
CA ILE A 136 -15.31 10.63 -0.13
C ILE A 136 -16.45 11.39 0.57
N ARG A 137 -16.97 12.45 -0.06
CA ARG A 137 -18.08 13.24 0.48
C ARG A 137 -19.37 12.43 0.55
N PHE A 138 -19.56 11.48 -0.37
CA PHE A 138 -20.75 10.64 -0.45
C PHE A 138 -20.72 9.43 0.50
N ILE A 139 -19.62 8.67 0.52
CA ILE A 139 -19.52 7.40 1.27
C ILE A 139 -19.09 7.61 2.74
N GLY A 140 -18.44 8.74 3.02
CA GLY A 140 -17.84 9.04 4.32
C GLY A 140 -16.61 8.20 4.64
N VAL A 141 -15.84 8.63 5.64
CA VAL A 141 -14.52 8.04 5.96
C VAL A 141 -14.62 6.57 6.36
N GLY A 142 -15.64 6.18 7.14
CA GLY A 142 -15.81 4.80 7.60
C GLY A 142 -16.10 3.81 6.46
N GLY A 143 -17.08 4.12 5.61
CA GLY A 143 -17.40 3.28 4.46
C GLY A 143 -16.24 3.21 3.46
N ALA A 144 -15.55 4.35 3.27
CA ALA A 144 -14.37 4.42 2.42
C ALA A 144 -13.23 3.48 2.88
N LEU A 145 -12.98 3.39 4.18
CA LEU A 145 -11.95 2.51 4.73
C LEU A 145 -12.35 1.03 4.67
N VAL A 146 -13.62 0.70 4.93
CA VAL A 146 -14.16 -0.68 4.88
C VAL A 146 -14.18 -1.26 3.47
N ALA A 147 -14.16 -0.41 2.44
CA ALA A 147 -14.12 -0.88 1.05
C ALA A 147 -12.95 -1.84 0.80
N LEU A 148 -11.76 -1.57 1.36
CA LEU A 148 -10.57 -2.38 1.10
C LEU A 148 -10.60 -3.81 1.70
N PRO A 149 -11.00 -4.03 2.98
CA PRO A 149 -11.20 -5.38 3.49
C PRO A 149 -12.26 -6.15 2.71
N LEU A 150 -13.37 -5.51 2.32
CA LEU A 150 -14.40 -6.17 1.50
C LEU A 150 -13.87 -6.59 0.13
N THR A 151 -13.15 -5.70 -0.55
CA THR A 151 -12.48 -6.01 -1.81
C THR A 151 -11.47 -7.13 -1.67
N THR A 152 -10.77 -7.20 -0.54
CA THR A 152 -9.82 -8.28 -0.27
C THR A 152 -10.55 -9.62 -0.20
N ILE A 153 -11.67 -9.70 0.53
CA ILE A 153 -12.48 -10.93 0.59
C ILE A 153 -12.92 -11.33 -0.82
N VAL A 154 -13.52 -10.39 -1.57
CA VAL A 154 -13.98 -10.64 -2.95
C VAL A 154 -12.86 -11.14 -3.85
N ALA A 155 -11.68 -10.52 -3.78
CA ALA A 155 -10.51 -10.91 -4.57
C ALA A 155 -10.04 -12.33 -4.24
N PHE A 156 -9.89 -12.66 -2.96
CA PHE A 156 -9.49 -13.99 -2.53
C PHE A 156 -10.54 -15.05 -2.90
N THR A 157 -11.83 -14.76 -2.71
CA THR A 157 -12.91 -15.66 -3.12
C THR A 157 -12.93 -15.89 -4.63
N ALA A 158 -12.78 -14.84 -5.44
CA ALA A 158 -12.76 -14.96 -6.89
C ALA A 158 -11.56 -15.79 -7.39
N MET A 159 -10.37 -15.53 -6.84
CA MET A 159 -9.17 -16.31 -7.13
C MET A 159 -9.28 -17.75 -6.64
N ALA A 160 -10.10 -18.01 -5.61
CA ALA A 160 -10.33 -19.35 -5.10
C ALA A 160 -11.27 -20.19 -5.92
N LEU A 161 -12.35 -19.58 -6.41
CA LEU A 161 -13.32 -20.25 -7.27
C LEU A 161 -12.77 -20.46 -8.68
N ALA A 162 -11.95 -19.53 -9.17
CA ALA A 162 -11.34 -19.58 -10.50
C ALA A 162 -9.88 -19.12 -10.45
N PRO A 163 -8.91 -20.02 -10.17
CA PRO A 163 -7.49 -19.69 -10.06
C PRO A 163 -6.84 -19.54 -11.45
N VAL A 164 -7.21 -18.50 -12.18
CA VAL A 164 -6.73 -18.18 -13.54
C VAL A 164 -6.14 -16.77 -13.62
N PRO A 165 -5.26 -16.45 -14.59
CA PRO A 165 -4.63 -15.13 -14.68
C PRO A 165 -5.63 -13.97 -14.78
N THR A 166 -6.82 -14.19 -15.34
CA THR A 166 -7.86 -13.15 -15.44
C THR A 166 -8.39 -12.73 -14.07
N THR A 167 -8.60 -13.66 -13.13
CA THR A 167 -9.04 -13.31 -11.77
C THR A 167 -7.94 -12.57 -10.99
N VAL A 168 -6.67 -12.90 -11.23
CA VAL A 168 -5.52 -12.15 -10.73
C VAL A 168 -5.54 -10.71 -11.21
N ALA A 169 -5.72 -10.48 -12.51
CA ALA A 169 -5.75 -9.14 -13.10
C ALA A 169 -6.91 -8.30 -12.54
N LEU A 170 -8.11 -8.89 -12.44
CA LEU A 170 -9.29 -8.23 -11.87
C LEU A 170 -9.12 -7.91 -10.39
N ALA A 171 -8.59 -8.85 -9.60
CA ALA A 171 -8.30 -8.64 -8.18
C ALA A 171 -7.31 -7.50 -7.96
N GLN A 172 -6.21 -7.47 -8.74
CA GLN A 172 -5.20 -6.42 -8.67
C GLN A 172 -5.79 -5.05 -9.04
N GLY A 173 -6.56 -5.00 -10.13
CA GLY A 173 -7.18 -3.77 -10.60
C GLY A 173 -8.20 -3.21 -9.63
N LEU A 174 -9.12 -4.04 -9.15
CA LEU A 174 -10.15 -3.63 -8.21
C LEU A 174 -9.54 -3.14 -6.89
N ARG A 175 -8.58 -3.89 -6.34
CA ARG A 175 -7.91 -3.52 -5.08
C ARG A 175 -7.17 -2.18 -5.22
N ARG A 176 -6.40 -1.97 -6.30
CA ARG A 176 -5.70 -0.70 -6.52
C ARG A 176 -6.67 0.44 -6.76
N ALA A 177 -7.70 0.26 -7.58
CA ALA A 177 -8.70 1.31 -7.82
C ALA A 177 -9.30 1.80 -6.51
N ILE A 178 -9.71 0.87 -5.63
CA ILE A 178 -10.29 1.20 -4.32
C ILE A 178 -9.26 1.80 -3.37
N GLU A 179 -8.05 1.25 -3.33
CA GLU A 179 -6.97 1.78 -2.48
C GLU A 179 -6.66 3.24 -2.82
N PHE A 180 -6.47 3.53 -4.11
CA PHE A 180 -6.02 4.85 -4.55
C PHE A 180 -7.15 5.88 -4.63
N ALA A 181 -8.33 5.50 -5.13
CA ALA A 181 -9.43 6.45 -5.31
C ALA A 181 -10.15 6.79 -3.99
N ILE A 182 -10.19 5.85 -3.03
CA ILE A 182 -11.05 5.95 -1.84
C ILE A 182 -10.22 5.90 -0.55
N VAL A 183 -9.45 4.82 -0.36
CA VAL A 183 -8.88 4.49 0.96
C VAL A 183 -7.71 5.39 1.32
N ARG A 184 -6.80 5.67 0.38
CA ARG A 184 -5.66 6.57 0.60
C ARG A 184 -6.12 7.97 1.04
N PRO A 185 -7.04 8.64 0.33
CA PRO A 185 -7.62 9.89 0.81
C PRO A 185 -8.31 9.76 2.18
N ALA A 186 -9.12 8.72 2.40
CA ALA A 186 -9.82 8.51 3.66
C ALA A 186 -8.85 8.33 4.85
N ARG A 187 -7.71 7.67 4.62
CA ARG A 187 -6.63 7.55 5.61
C ARG A 187 -5.98 8.89 5.92
N GLU A 188 -5.76 9.75 4.93
CA GLU A 188 -5.24 11.10 5.20
C GLU A 188 -6.20 11.91 6.06
N VAL A 189 -7.51 11.70 5.91
CA VAL A 189 -8.53 12.32 6.77
C VAL A 189 -8.48 11.80 8.22
N LEU A 190 -8.01 10.57 8.46
CA LEU A 190 -7.78 10.08 9.84
C LEU A 190 -6.66 10.85 10.55
N TRP A 191 -5.71 11.43 9.81
CA TRP A 191 -4.61 12.20 10.38
C TRP A 191 -4.96 13.66 10.67
N THR A 192 -6.18 14.12 10.40
CA THR A 192 -6.55 15.54 10.61
C THR A 192 -6.85 15.86 12.07
N VAL A 193 -7.18 14.86 12.88
CA VAL A 193 -7.47 14.99 14.33
C VAL A 193 -6.24 14.73 15.20
N VAL A 194 -5.09 14.53 14.58
CA VAL A 194 -3.82 14.27 15.27
C VAL A 194 -2.99 15.55 15.18
N SER A 195 -2.34 15.94 16.28
CA SER A 195 -1.54 17.16 16.29
C SER A 195 -0.40 17.09 15.27
N ARG A 196 0.09 18.24 14.80
CA ARG A 196 1.11 18.31 13.74
C ARG A 196 2.40 17.57 14.12
N GLU A 197 2.81 17.67 15.37
CA GLU A 197 4.01 17.00 15.88
C GLU A 197 3.84 15.49 15.93
N GLU A 198 2.73 15.03 16.48
CA GLU A 198 2.39 13.61 16.56
C GLU A 198 2.25 12.98 15.18
N LYS A 199 1.57 13.67 14.26
CA LYS A 199 1.44 13.24 12.87
C LYS A 199 2.80 13.05 12.22
N TYR A 200 3.73 14.00 12.38
CA TYR A 200 5.04 13.90 11.76
C TYR A 200 5.85 12.70 12.29
N LYS A 201 5.93 12.55 13.62
CA LYS A 201 6.71 11.46 14.25
C LYS A 201 6.07 10.09 14.02
N ALA A 202 4.76 9.98 14.25
CA ALA A 202 4.05 8.70 14.13
C ALA A 202 3.90 8.27 12.67
N LYS A 203 3.55 9.17 11.75
CA LYS A 203 3.36 8.81 10.33
C LYS A 203 4.65 8.26 9.73
N ASN A 204 5.80 8.88 10.02
CA ASN A 204 7.08 8.37 9.54
C ASN A 204 7.38 6.95 10.09
N VAL A 205 7.17 6.71 11.38
CA VAL A 205 7.36 5.37 11.99
C VAL A 205 6.41 4.34 11.37
N ILE A 206 5.15 4.71 11.13
CA ILE A 206 4.17 3.81 10.50
C ILE A 206 4.55 3.50 9.05
N GLU A 207 4.97 4.49 8.27
CA GLU A 207 5.28 4.32 6.84
C GLU A 207 6.61 3.62 6.59
N THR A 208 7.58 3.77 7.50
CA THR A 208 8.91 3.16 7.34
C THR A 208 9.01 1.85 8.09
N LEU A 209 8.82 1.85 9.41
CA LEU A 209 9.04 0.69 10.26
C LEU A 209 7.86 -0.27 10.21
N VAL A 210 6.63 0.22 10.43
CA VAL A 210 5.46 -0.66 10.51
C VAL A 210 5.10 -1.23 9.16
N TYR A 211 5.11 -0.41 8.10
CA TYR A 211 4.79 -0.89 6.75
C TYR A 211 5.82 -1.90 6.26
N ARG A 212 7.12 -1.57 6.33
CA ARG A 212 8.18 -2.46 5.84
C ARG A 212 8.38 -3.68 6.72
N GLY A 213 8.35 -3.50 8.05
CA GLY A 213 8.40 -4.60 9.01
C GLY A 213 7.19 -5.51 8.89
N GLY A 214 6.01 -4.92 8.65
CA GLY A 214 4.78 -5.63 8.35
C GLY A 214 4.92 -6.49 7.09
N ASP A 215 5.33 -5.91 5.97
CA ASP A 215 5.54 -6.66 4.72
C ASP A 215 6.54 -7.84 4.91
N ALA A 216 7.67 -7.60 5.59
CA ALA A 216 8.65 -8.66 5.86
C ALA A 216 8.07 -9.77 6.76
N ALA A 217 7.40 -9.40 7.85
CA ALA A 217 6.78 -10.35 8.77
C ALA A 217 5.66 -11.15 8.09
N SER A 218 4.82 -10.50 7.29
CA SER A 218 3.80 -11.16 6.48
C SER A 218 4.42 -12.11 5.46
N GLY A 219 5.55 -11.72 4.86
CA GLY A 219 6.36 -12.58 3.99
C GLY A 219 6.79 -13.87 4.66
N TRP A 220 7.41 -13.77 5.83
CA TRP A 220 7.81 -14.94 6.61
C TRP A 220 6.63 -15.77 7.09
N LEU A 221 5.52 -15.14 7.47
CA LEU A 221 4.31 -15.84 7.84
C LEU A 221 3.75 -16.64 6.66
N SER A 222 3.74 -16.09 5.44
CA SER A 222 3.32 -16.84 4.24
C SER A 222 4.22 -18.03 3.95
N VAL A 223 5.54 -17.85 4.05
CA VAL A 223 6.51 -18.95 3.85
C VAL A 223 6.33 -20.03 4.92
N GLY A 224 6.16 -19.62 6.18
CA GLY A 224 5.88 -20.53 7.29
C GLY A 224 4.59 -21.32 7.08
N LEU A 225 3.52 -20.66 6.65
CA LEU A 225 2.26 -21.35 6.33
C LEU A 225 2.45 -22.36 5.17
N ALA A 226 3.18 -21.98 4.13
CA ALA A 226 3.47 -22.88 3.01
C ALA A 226 4.31 -24.10 3.44
N THR A 227 5.26 -23.96 4.38
CA THR A 227 6.10 -25.08 4.83
C THR A 227 5.35 -26.10 5.67
N VAL A 228 4.31 -25.70 6.41
CA VAL A 228 3.39 -26.62 7.11
C VAL A 228 2.31 -27.20 6.20
N GLY A 229 2.37 -26.93 4.88
CA GLY A 229 1.44 -27.49 3.90
C GLY A 229 0.11 -26.74 3.82
N ALA A 230 0.02 -25.52 4.35
CA ALA A 230 -1.19 -24.70 4.18
C ALA A 230 -1.34 -24.34 2.70
N GLY A 231 -2.23 -25.05 2.01
CA GLY A 231 -2.62 -24.73 0.65
C GLY A 231 -3.40 -23.42 0.59
N PHE A 232 -3.56 -22.89 -0.62
CA PHE A 232 -4.27 -21.64 -0.87
C PHE A 232 -5.68 -21.58 -0.24
N GLY A 233 -6.42 -22.70 -0.20
CA GLY A 233 -7.72 -22.75 0.47
C GLY A 233 -7.64 -22.40 1.97
N ALA A 234 -6.60 -22.85 2.66
CA ALA A 234 -6.39 -22.51 4.07
C ALA A 234 -6.05 -21.02 4.26
N VAL A 235 -5.22 -20.45 3.38
CA VAL A 235 -4.90 -19.02 3.37
C VAL A 235 -6.14 -18.17 3.06
N ALA A 236 -6.97 -18.61 2.13
CA ALA A 236 -8.23 -17.95 1.77
C ALA A 236 -9.26 -18.00 2.92
N ILE A 237 -9.28 -19.05 3.74
CA ILE A 237 -10.13 -19.07 4.94
C ILE A 237 -9.58 -18.12 6.00
N MET A 238 -8.26 -18.07 6.19
CA MET A 238 -7.58 -17.18 7.14
C MET A 238 -7.80 -15.69 6.84
N ILE A 239 -8.01 -15.32 5.56
CA ILE A 239 -8.24 -13.92 5.21
C ILE A 239 -9.59 -13.39 5.72
N VAL A 240 -10.59 -14.25 5.91
CA VAL A 240 -11.94 -13.86 6.35
C VAL A 240 -11.91 -13.23 7.75
N PRO A 241 -11.36 -13.87 8.80
CA PRO A 241 -11.26 -13.25 10.11
C PRO A 241 -10.32 -12.03 10.11
N ILE A 242 -9.23 -12.05 9.32
CA ILE A 242 -8.32 -10.90 9.16
C ILE A 242 -9.07 -9.69 8.59
N ALA A 243 -9.83 -9.88 7.52
CA ALA A 243 -10.62 -8.84 6.88
C ALA A 243 -11.80 -8.39 7.74
N GLY A 244 -12.41 -9.29 8.52
CA GLY A 244 -13.44 -8.96 9.50
C GLY A 244 -12.93 -8.05 10.60
N LEU A 245 -11.79 -8.41 11.22
CA LEU A 245 -11.11 -7.57 12.21
C LEU A 245 -10.71 -6.22 11.61
N TRP A 246 -10.22 -6.22 10.38
CA TRP A 246 -9.83 -5.02 9.67
C TRP A 246 -11.03 -4.10 9.38
N GLY A 247 -12.15 -4.66 8.93
CA GLY A 247 -13.39 -3.91 8.70
C GLY A 247 -13.94 -3.30 9.99
N TRP A 248 -13.96 -4.07 11.09
CA TRP A 248 -14.34 -3.55 12.40
C TRP A 248 -13.43 -2.39 12.84
N LEU A 249 -12.11 -2.54 12.67
CA LEU A 249 -11.13 -1.50 13.01
C LEU A 249 -11.33 -0.23 12.17
N CYS A 250 -11.67 -0.35 10.88
CA CYS A 250 -12.00 0.79 10.02
C CYS A 250 -13.18 1.59 10.56
N LEU A 251 -14.24 0.91 11.00
CA LEU A 251 -15.42 1.55 11.61
C LEU A 251 -15.09 2.19 12.95
N TRP A 252 -14.28 1.51 13.78
CA TRP A 252 -13.82 2.05 15.05
C TRP A 252 -12.99 3.33 14.85
N LEU A 253 -11.99 3.32 13.96
CA LEU A 253 -11.18 4.50 13.63
C LEU A 253 -12.04 5.68 13.15
N ALA A 254 -13.00 5.41 12.26
CA ALA A 254 -13.90 6.45 11.76
C ALA A 254 -14.80 7.05 12.86
N ARG A 255 -15.27 6.23 13.82
CA ARG A 255 -16.05 6.69 14.98
C ARG A 255 -15.19 7.50 15.95
N SER A 256 -13.99 7.01 16.27
CA SER A 256 -13.04 7.71 17.15
C SER A 256 -12.66 9.08 16.58
N LYS A 257 -12.43 9.17 15.26
CA LYS A 257 -12.18 10.44 14.56
C LYS A 257 -13.36 11.40 14.65
N LYS A 258 -14.60 10.92 14.49
CA LYS A 258 -15.81 11.75 14.65
C LYS A 258 -15.98 12.26 16.08
N LYS A 259 -15.59 11.48 17.09
CA LYS A 259 -15.65 11.90 18.49
C LYS A 259 -14.62 13.00 18.77
N ALA A 260 -13.35 12.77 18.41
CA ALA A 260 -12.29 13.77 18.57
C ALA A 260 -12.62 15.10 17.88
N ALA A 261 -13.20 15.07 16.68
CA ALA A 261 -13.59 16.28 15.96
C ALA A 261 -14.76 17.06 16.59
N LYS A 262 -15.54 16.45 17.49
CA LYS A 262 -16.61 17.12 18.26
C LYS A 262 -16.10 17.72 19.56
N ASP A 263 -15.06 17.14 20.15
CA ASP A 263 -14.48 17.62 21.40
C ASP A 263 -13.62 18.89 21.17
N ASP A 264 -13.17 19.11 19.93
CA ASP A 264 -12.42 20.31 19.48
C ASP A 264 -13.31 21.48 18.98
N SER A 265 -14.63 21.30 18.88
CA SER A 265 -15.59 22.28 18.32
C SER A 265 -16.49 22.90 19.39
#